data_AF-A0A3P6A2Y4-F1
#
_entry.id   AF-A0A3P6A2Y4-F1
#
_cell.length_a   1.000
_cell.length_b   1.000
_cell.length_c   1.000
_cell.angle_alpha   90.00
_cell.angle_beta   90.00
_cell.angle_gamma   90.00
#
_symmetry.space_group_name_H-M   'P 1'
#
loop_
_entity.id
_entity.type
_entity.pdbx_description
1 polymer ?
#
loop_
_entity_poly.entity_id
_entity_poly.type
_entity_poly.pdbx_seq_one_letter_code
_entity_poly.pdbx_strand_id
1 'polypeptide(L)'
;MPMVLLSWQQSKVFLQLTLSINSVSHAVYERIKSPLLTLVSSGSPEQSYAILSHLHLLVVRAPFIFASDYNHFCCQYNEPLYVKKLKLEMLTAIANESKHLRNWESIRAVGKIALQQYDVNAIALQQY
;
A
#
# COMPACT_ATOMS: atom_id res chain seq x y z
N MET A 1 -22.49 -16.75 4.02
CA MET A 1 -22.54 -16.03 5.32
C MET A 1 -21.27 -16.14 6.22
N PRO A 2 -20.12 -16.75 5.85
CA PRO A 2 -18.87 -16.60 6.63
C PRO A 2 -17.97 -15.42 6.20
N MET A 3 -18.14 -14.89 4.99
CA MET A 3 -17.25 -13.86 4.42
C MET A 3 -17.40 -12.48 5.10
N VAL A 4 -18.61 -12.12 5.53
CA VAL A 4 -18.89 -10.82 6.18
C VAL A 4 -18.37 -10.77 7.61
N LEU A 5 -18.39 -11.90 8.32
CA LEU A 5 -17.87 -12.00 9.69
C LEU A 5 -16.34 -11.86 9.73
N LEU A 6 -15.64 -12.40 8.73
CA LEU A 6 -14.20 -12.22 8.60
C LEU A 6 -13.85 -10.73 8.40
N SER A 7 -14.56 -10.06 7.48
CA SER A 7 -14.39 -8.62 7.23
C SER A 7 -14.57 -7.78 8.50
N TRP A 8 -15.57 -8.08 9.34
CA TRP A 8 -15.82 -7.33 10.58
C TRP A 8 -14.77 -7.57 11.67
N GLN A 9 -14.34 -8.83 11.84
CA GLN A 9 -13.25 -9.17 12.76
C GLN A 9 -11.93 -8.52 12.32
N GLN A 10 -11.70 -8.43 11.01
CA GLN A 10 -10.56 -7.72 10.45
C GLN A 10 -10.57 -6.23 10.80
N SER A 11 -11.68 -5.52 10.54
CA SER A 11 -11.78 -4.09 10.87
C SER A 11 -11.60 -3.80 12.36
N LYS A 12 -12.04 -4.72 13.24
CA LYS A 12 -11.92 -4.57 14.68
C LYS A 12 -10.48 -4.76 15.18
N VAL A 13 -9.80 -5.81 14.73
CA VAL A 13 -8.37 -6.04 15.02
C VAL A 13 -7.53 -4.86 14.50
N PHE A 14 -7.90 -4.34 13.33
CA PHE A 14 -7.24 -3.24 12.66
C PHE A 14 -7.32 -1.90 13.41
N LEU A 15 -8.51 -1.48 13.87
CA LEU A 15 -8.66 -0.29 14.71
C LEU A 15 -7.88 -0.41 16.03
N GLN A 16 -7.87 -1.61 16.60
CA GLN A 16 -7.18 -1.88 17.85
C GLN A 16 -5.65 -1.83 17.69
N LEU A 17 -5.14 -2.29 16.55
CA LEU A 17 -3.72 -2.19 16.22
C LEU A 17 -3.30 -0.74 15.96
N THR A 18 -4.08 0.07 15.24
CA THR A 18 -3.67 1.46 14.92
C THR A 18 -3.62 2.39 16.14
N LEU A 19 -4.47 2.16 17.15
CA LEU A 19 -4.52 2.98 18.36
C LEU A 19 -3.41 2.66 19.39
N SER A 20 -2.77 1.48 19.31
CA SER A 20 -1.82 1.00 20.34
C SER A 20 -0.33 1.16 19.99
N ILE A 21 0.02 1.70 18.83
CA ILE A 21 1.41 1.71 18.32
C ILE A 21 2.13 2.98 18.78
N ASN A 22 2.71 2.97 19.99
CA ASN A 22 3.61 4.04 20.46
C ASN A 22 5.06 3.59 20.73
N SER A 23 5.36 2.29 20.68
CA SER A 23 6.73 1.75 20.71
C SER A 23 6.74 0.31 20.20
N VAL A 24 7.02 0.11 18.91
CA VAL A 24 6.80 -1.19 18.25
C VAL A 24 8.10 -1.75 17.68
N SER A 25 8.39 -3.02 17.99
CA SER A 25 9.55 -3.75 17.47
C SER A 25 9.31 -4.25 16.04
N HIS A 26 10.38 -4.48 15.28
CA HIS A 26 10.35 -4.98 13.90
C HIS A 26 9.44 -6.21 13.73
N ALA A 27 9.46 -7.14 14.69
CA ALA A 27 8.67 -8.37 14.64
C ALA A 27 7.14 -8.09 14.63
N VAL A 28 6.70 -7.02 15.27
CA VAL A 28 5.27 -6.67 15.29
C VAL A 28 4.86 -6.05 13.95
N TYR A 29 5.71 -5.21 13.34
CA TYR A 29 5.46 -4.70 11.99
C TYR A 29 5.28 -5.84 10.98
N GLU A 30 6.12 -6.87 11.03
CA GLU A 30 5.98 -8.06 10.18
C GLU A 30 4.66 -8.81 10.40
N ARG A 31 4.25 -8.98 11.67
CA ARG A 31 2.98 -9.66 12.01
C ARG A 31 1.74 -8.88 11.56
N ILE A 32 1.82 -7.55 11.48
CA ILE A 32 0.73 -6.69 11.01
C ILE A 32 0.75 -6.56 9.49
N LYS A 33 1.94 -6.44 8.88
CA LYS A 33 2.11 -6.29 7.43
C LYS A 33 1.44 -7.43 6.66
N SER A 34 1.77 -8.68 7.02
CA SER A 34 1.30 -9.87 6.31
C SER A 34 -0.24 -9.94 6.16
N PRO A 35 -1.05 -9.87 7.23
CA PRO A 35 -2.50 -9.94 7.09
C PRO A 35 -3.07 -8.75 6.30
N LEU A 36 -2.50 -7.54 6.42
CA LEU A 36 -2.97 -6.39 5.65
C LEU A 36 -2.70 -6.55 4.15
N LEU A 37 -1.53 -7.05 3.76
CA LEU A 37 -1.22 -7.33 2.36
C LEU A 37 -2.16 -8.39 1.75
N THR A 38 -2.52 -9.42 2.52
CA THR A 38 -3.51 -10.41 2.09
C THR A 38 -4.89 -9.76 1.87
N LEU A 39 -5.31 -8.86 2.75
CA LEU A 39 -6.65 -8.24 2.67
C LEU A 39 -6.80 -7.25 1.52
N VAL A 40 -5.74 -6.53 1.15
CA VAL A 40 -5.77 -5.62 -0.02
C VAL A 40 -6.12 -6.38 -1.30
N SER A 41 -5.69 -7.63 -1.41
CA SER A 41 -5.82 -8.46 -2.62
C SER A 41 -7.24 -8.99 -2.87
N SER A 42 -8.13 -8.98 -1.87
CA SER A 42 -9.46 -9.60 -1.95
C SER A 42 -10.63 -8.63 -1.72
N GLY A 43 -10.34 -7.34 -1.53
CA GLY A 43 -11.34 -6.32 -1.19
C GLY A 43 -11.94 -5.60 -2.40
N SER A 44 -13.06 -4.89 -2.18
CA SER A 44 -13.52 -3.86 -3.13
C SER A 44 -12.52 -2.69 -3.19
N PRO A 45 -12.56 -1.82 -4.20
CA PRO A 45 -11.64 -0.69 -4.29
C PRO A 45 -11.67 0.24 -3.06
N GLU A 46 -12.83 0.44 -2.45
CA GLU A 46 -13.01 1.23 -1.22
C GLU A 46 -12.38 0.53 -0.02
N GLN A 47 -12.59 -0.79 0.11
CA GLN A 47 -11.98 -1.59 1.16
C GLN A 47 -10.46 -1.64 1.01
N SER A 48 -9.95 -1.87 -0.20
CA SER A 48 -8.52 -1.86 -0.49
C SER A 48 -7.90 -0.50 -0.20
N TYR A 49 -8.59 0.60 -0.51
CA TYR A 49 -8.11 1.94 -0.14
C TYR A 49 -8.06 2.18 1.37
N ALA A 50 -9.09 1.76 2.11
CA ALA A 50 -9.09 1.83 3.55
C ALA A 50 -7.90 1.05 4.13
N ILE A 51 -7.67 -0.19 3.67
CA ILE A 51 -6.54 -1.02 4.13
C ILE A 51 -5.19 -0.40 3.74
N LEU A 52 -5.04 0.05 2.50
CA LEU A 52 -3.83 0.71 2.01
C LEU A 52 -3.52 1.99 2.79
N SER A 53 -4.53 2.74 3.23
CA SER A 53 -4.32 3.96 4.03
C SER A 53 -3.64 3.64 5.37
N HIS A 54 -3.89 2.46 5.92
CA HIS A 54 -3.27 2.03 7.17
C HIS A 54 -1.90 1.41 6.93
N LEU A 55 -1.72 0.65 5.85
CA LEU A 55 -0.39 0.25 5.39
C LEU A 55 0.49 1.47 5.15
N HIS A 56 -0.05 2.55 4.59
CA HIS A 56 0.68 3.80 4.35
C HIS A 56 1.19 4.41 5.66
N LEU A 57 0.40 4.42 6.74
CA LEU A 57 0.86 4.88 8.06
C LEU A 57 2.04 4.04 8.58
N LEU A 58 2.04 2.73 8.33
CA LEU A 58 3.16 1.84 8.70
C LEU A 58 4.38 2.08 7.81
N VAL A 59 4.18 2.26 6.50
CA VAL A 59 5.23 2.55 5.52
C VAL A 59 5.92 3.88 5.84
N VAL A 60 5.17 4.93 6.19
CA VAL A 60 5.77 6.23 6.57
C VAL A 60 6.62 6.11 7.84
N ARG A 61 6.25 5.22 8.77
CA ARG A 61 7.00 4.98 10.01
C ARG A 61 8.23 4.09 9.85
N ALA A 62 8.12 3.02 9.06
CA ALA A 62 9.16 2.01 8.91
C ALA A 62 9.23 1.47 7.46
N PRO A 63 9.61 2.31 6.49
CA PRO A 63 9.52 1.99 5.06
C PRO A 63 10.41 0.83 4.63
N PHE A 64 11.58 0.67 5.27
CA PHE A 64 12.52 -0.40 4.96
C PHE A 64 11.95 -1.82 5.14
N ILE A 65 10.99 -2.00 6.06
CA ILE A 65 10.31 -3.29 6.33
C ILE A 65 9.47 -3.73 5.13
N PHE A 66 9.10 -2.80 4.24
CA PHE A 66 8.27 -3.05 3.08
C PHE A 66 9.07 -3.18 1.77
N ALA A 67 10.40 -3.02 1.81
CA ALA A 67 11.24 -3.04 0.62
C ALA A 67 11.24 -4.40 -0.10
N SER A 68 11.11 -5.52 0.63
CA SER A 68 10.98 -6.86 0.04
C SER A 68 9.62 -7.10 -0.64
N ASP A 69 8.59 -6.39 -0.18
CA ASP A 69 7.20 -6.62 -0.55
C ASP A 69 6.64 -5.54 -1.49
N TYR A 70 7.51 -4.68 -2.04
CA TYR A 70 7.12 -3.50 -2.83
C TYR A 70 6.18 -3.81 -4.01
N ASN A 71 6.28 -5.03 -4.57
CA ASN A 71 5.44 -5.48 -5.68
C ASN A 71 3.94 -5.43 -5.36
N HIS A 72 3.55 -5.57 -4.09
CA HIS A 72 2.15 -5.46 -3.68
C HIS A 72 1.58 -4.05 -3.82
N PHE A 73 2.46 -3.04 -3.89
CA PHE A 73 2.07 -1.63 -4.10
C PHE A 73 2.13 -1.23 -5.56
N CYS A 74 2.45 -2.13 -6.49
CA CYS A 74 2.34 -1.83 -7.91
C CYS A 74 0.87 -1.60 -8.30
N CYS A 75 0.66 -0.56 -9.12
CA CYS A 75 -0.66 -0.21 -9.63
C CYS A 75 -1.11 -1.21 -10.70
N GLN A 76 -2.35 -1.68 -10.60
CA GLN A 76 -3.03 -2.44 -11.65
C GLN A 76 -3.80 -1.49 -12.58
N TYR A 77 -4.00 -1.90 -13.82
CA TYR A 77 -4.66 -1.05 -14.83
C TYR A 77 -6.08 -0.65 -14.42
N ASN A 78 -6.87 -1.60 -13.88
CA ASN A 78 -8.26 -1.39 -13.49
C ASN A 78 -8.44 -0.68 -12.14
N GLU A 79 -7.36 -0.33 -11.42
CA GLU A 79 -7.50 0.34 -10.13
C GLU A 79 -7.94 1.81 -10.27
N PRO A 80 -8.82 2.30 -9.39
CA PRO A 80 -9.19 3.71 -9.35
C PRO A 80 -8.01 4.64 -9.05
N LEU A 81 -8.10 5.89 -9.50
CA LEU A 81 -7.02 6.87 -9.39
C LEU A 81 -6.58 7.13 -7.93
N TYR A 82 -7.52 7.17 -7.00
CA TYR A 82 -7.22 7.40 -5.58
C TYR A 82 -6.40 6.26 -4.95
N VAL A 83 -6.62 5.01 -5.38
CA VAL A 83 -5.83 3.83 -4.97
C VAL A 83 -4.43 3.91 -5.56
N LYS A 84 -4.33 4.22 -6.86
CA LYS A 84 -3.05 4.35 -7.56
C LYS A 84 -2.17 5.44 -6.94
N LYS A 85 -2.75 6.60 -6.61
CA LYS A 85 -2.04 7.70 -5.96
C LYS A 85 -1.41 7.25 -4.64
N LEU A 86 -2.19 6.61 -3.77
CA LEU A 86 -1.72 6.17 -2.46
C LEU A 86 -0.61 5.12 -2.57
N LYS A 87 -0.76 4.16 -3.49
CA LYS A 87 0.27 3.16 -3.81
C LYS A 87 1.58 3.80 -4.27
N LEU A 88 1.51 4.83 -5.10
CA LEU A 88 2.70 5.56 -5.58
C LEU A 88 3.40 6.35 -4.47
N GLU A 89 2.64 6.97 -3.57
CA GLU A 89 3.21 7.64 -2.39
C GLU A 89 4.00 6.64 -1.52
N MET A 90 3.44 5.45 -1.29
CA MET A 90 4.10 4.36 -0.56
C MET A 90 5.36 3.86 -1.26
N LEU A 91 5.30 3.58 -2.57
CA LEU A 91 6.47 3.17 -3.36
C LEU A 91 7.59 4.22 -3.32
N THR A 92 7.23 5.50 -3.35
CA THR A 92 8.17 6.61 -3.25
C THR A 92 8.82 6.66 -1.87
N ALA A 93 8.05 6.49 -0.80
CA ALA A 93 8.57 6.44 0.56
C ALA A 93 9.55 5.27 0.74
N ILE A 94 9.20 4.08 0.24
CA ILE A 94 10.05 2.90 0.28
C ILE A 94 11.35 3.17 -0.51
N ALA A 95 11.25 3.64 -1.75
CA ALA A 95 12.41 3.91 -2.61
C ALA A 95 13.40 4.91 -2.00
N ASN A 96 12.90 5.93 -1.30
CA ASN A 96 13.73 6.98 -0.72
C ASN A 96 14.58 6.48 0.45
N GLU A 97 14.04 5.56 1.25
CA GLU A 97 14.72 4.98 2.42
C GLU A 97 15.50 3.71 2.04
N SER A 98 15.13 3.07 0.92
CA SER A 98 15.81 1.89 0.38
C SER A 98 16.90 2.22 -0.64
N LYS A 99 17.39 3.46 -0.75
CA LYS A 99 18.40 3.88 -1.77
C LYS A 99 19.67 3.03 -1.78
N HIS A 100 19.98 2.37 -0.66
CA HIS A 100 21.14 1.49 -0.51
C HIS A 100 20.83 0.01 -0.81
N LEU A 101 19.56 -0.34 -1.07
CA LEU A 101 19.11 -1.71 -1.35
C LEU A 101 19.11 -1.99 -2.86
N ARG A 102 19.54 -3.18 -3.26
CA ARG A 102 19.76 -3.61 -4.65
C ARG A 102 18.56 -3.39 -5.60
N ASN A 103 17.34 -3.28 -5.09
CA ASN A 103 16.11 -3.13 -5.85
C ASN A 103 15.63 -1.68 -6.02
N TRP A 104 16.34 -0.68 -5.47
CA TRP A 104 15.89 0.72 -5.46
C TRP A 104 15.68 1.30 -6.86
N GLU A 105 16.49 0.89 -7.84
CA GLU A 105 16.37 1.33 -9.24
C GLU A 105 15.10 0.77 -9.88
N SER A 106 14.76 -0.49 -9.60
CA SER A 106 13.51 -1.11 -10.07
C SER A 106 12.30 -0.41 -9.47
N ILE A 107 12.31 -0.12 -8.17
CA ILE A 107 11.22 0.59 -7.49
C ILE A 107 11.05 2.00 -8.08
N ARG A 108 12.16 2.71 -8.33
CA ARG A 108 12.13 4.03 -8.98
C ARG A 108 11.62 3.98 -10.41
N ALA A 109 12.02 2.98 -11.18
CA ALA A 109 11.55 2.80 -12.56
C ALA A 109 10.04 2.53 -12.61
N VAL A 110 9.53 1.65 -11.73
CA VAL A 110 8.10 1.39 -11.59
C VAL A 110 7.34 2.66 -11.21
N GLY A 111 7.85 3.44 -10.25
CA GLY A 111 7.27 4.73 -9.89
C GLY A 111 7.19 5.71 -11.05
N LYS A 112 8.24 5.81 -11.88
CA LYS A 112 8.26 6.68 -13.07
C LYS A 112 7.28 6.26 -14.15
N ILE A 113 7.22 4.96 -14.47
CA ILE A 113 6.30 4.43 -15.49
C ILE A 113 4.86 4.64 -15.04
N ALA A 114 4.56 4.38 -13.77
CA ALA A 114 3.22 4.58 -13.23
C ALA A 114 2.81 6.05 -13.21
N LEU A 115 3.73 6.99 -12.97
CA LEU A 115 3.47 8.43 -13.10
C LEU A 115 3.22 8.86 -14.54
N GLN A 116 3.99 8.35 -15.51
CA GLN A 116 3.75 8.64 -16.93
C GLN A 116 2.40 8.10 -17.40
N GLN A 117 2.04 6.88 -16.99
CA GLN A 117 0.75 6.30 -17.32
C GLN A 117 -0.42 7.03 -16.63
N TYR A 118 -0.19 7.64 -15.45
CA TYR A 118 -1.16 8.48 -14.76
C TYR A 118 -1.41 9.79 -15.52
N ASP A 119 -0.36 10.47 -15.96
CA ASP A 119 -0.44 11.73 -16.71
C ASP A 119 -1.22 11.54 -18.03
N VAL A 120 -0.86 10.51 -18.80
CA VAL A 120 -1.53 10.18 -20.07
C VAL A 120 -3.03 9.87 -19.87
N ASN A 121 -3.39 9.13 -18.82
CA ASN A 121 -4.79 8.82 -18.53
C ASN A 121 -5.57 10.01 -17.96
N ALA A 122 -4.91 10.89 -17.19
CA ALA A 122 -5.52 12.12 -16.68
C ALA A 122 -5.86 13.10 -17.81
N ILE A 123 -4.99 13.20 -18.82
CA ILE A 123 -5.24 13.98 -20.04
C ILE A 123 -6.41 13.36 -20.84
N ALA A 124 -6.44 12.04 -21.01
CA ALA A 124 -7.50 11.36 -21.75
C ALA A 124 -8.90 11.51 -21.10
N LEU A 125 -8.97 11.60 -19.76
CA LEU A 125 -10.22 11.82 -19.03
C LEU A 125 -10.69 13.28 -19.02
N GLN A 126 -9.84 14.25 -19.39
CA GLN A 126 -10.25 15.66 -19.57
C GLN A 126 -10.76 15.95 -21.00
N GLN A 127 -10.68 14.98 -21.91
CA GLN A 127 -11.11 15.12 -23.30
C GLN A 127 -12.49 14.49 -23.59
N TYR A 128 -13.20 14.08 -22.54
CA TYR A 128 -14.59 13.61 -22.56
C TYR A 128 -15.41 14.36 -21.52
#